data_AF-A0A0K2YP55-F1
#
_entry.id   AF-A0A0K2YP55-F1
#
_cell.length_a   1.000
_cell.length_b   1.000
_cell.length_c   1.000
_cell.angle_alpha   90.00
_cell.angle_beta   90.00
_cell.angle_gamma   90.00
#
_symmetry.space_group_name_H-M   'P 1'
#
loop_
_entity.id
_entity.type
_entity.pdbx_description
1 polymer ?
#
loop_
_entity_poly.entity_id
_entity_poly.type
_entity_poly.pdbx_seq_one_letter_code
_entity_poly.pdbx_strand_id
1 'polypeptide(L)'
;MSFTHVRRAAGPIAAAATVAAGTLLMASPASAASNTVEFQGACQARAILTQHMSQPLGMSITAPDTAKVGEEFSYTLQPTVSSLPDKESIATTTDIQRLKIDWEIPENTEFVGATVVAGTSKGLVGVAPSVIRVNEAGEPDAAGTILRLSGDNETVGNGPKSSLNTPGGIAVEKTKTDMDGNPTADGSTKFQLPAVEVTVKALAEGVVTPKVRVSGDAANYNSETNYDTFLARAFALGSQQNAPTFCTPKDGKRPANDVPVNAGGQALATITIGAGGPVDPVDPVDPVDPGAGSVDLGSLGSLFQS
;
A
#
# COMPACT_ATOMS: atom_id res chain seq x y z
N MET A 1 -63.11 16.30 40.02
CA MET A 1 -63.75 16.15 38.69
C MET A 1 -62.70 15.46 37.81
N SER A 2 -62.67 14.13 37.74
CA SER A 2 -63.33 13.27 36.72
C SER A 2 -63.04 13.78 35.30
N PHE A 3 -62.35 13.04 34.41
CA PHE A 3 -62.76 11.75 33.85
C PHE A 3 -61.59 10.76 33.58
N THR A 4 -61.99 9.50 33.41
CA THR A 4 -61.19 8.27 33.34
C THR A 4 -61.28 7.59 31.96
N HIS A 5 -60.27 6.78 31.62
CA HIS A 5 -60.20 5.64 30.66
C HIS A 5 -60.14 5.96 29.15
N VAL A 6 -59.29 5.30 28.34
CA VAL A 6 -59.42 3.90 27.87
C VAL A 6 -58.07 3.16 27.69
N ARG A 7 -58.16 1.84 27.93
CA ARG A 7 -57.18 0.74 27.88
C ARG A 7 -56.59 0.43 26.48
N ARG A 8 -55.43 -0.24 26.47
CA ARG A 8 -55.30 -1.60 25.92
C ARG A 8 -54.08 -2.33 26.48
N ALA A 9 -54.35 -3.47 27.11
CA ALA A 9 -53.38 -4.48 27.48
C ALA A 9 -53.35 -5.57 26.40
N ALA A 10 -52.17 -6.14 26.13
CA ALA A 10 -52.02 -7.51 25.65
C ALA A 10 -50.63 -8.01 26.05
N GLY A 11 -50.60 -9.08 26.85
CA GLY A 11 -49.41 -9.83 27.23
C GLY A 11 -48.96 -10.83 26.15
N PRO A 12 -48.06 -11.76 26.50
CA PRO A 12 -46.93 -12.18 25.70
C PRO A 12 -47.24 -13.33 24.72
N ILE A 13 -46.49 -13.40 23.62
CA ILE A 13 -46.28 -14.66 22.88
C ILE A 13 -44.78 -14.92 22.86
N ALA A 14 -44.38 -15.88 23.68
CA ALA A 14 -43.10 -16.56 23.54
C ALA A 14 -43.16 -17.37 22.25
N ALA A 15 -42.34 -17.01 21.27
CA ALA A 15 -41.98 -17.88 20.16
C ALA A 15 -40.48 -18.17 20.29
N ALA A 16 -40.18 -19.34 20.84
CA ALA A 16 -38.85 -19.92 20.81
C ALA A 16 -38.51 -20.23 19.35
N ALA A 17 -37.70 -19.38 18.73
CA ALA A 17 -37.00 -19.72 17.50
C ALA A 17 -35.62 -20.26 17.89
N THR A 18 -35.51 -21.59 17.89
CA THR A 18 -34.24 -22.31 17.91
C THR A 18 -33.43 -21.90 16.68
N VAL A 19 -32.51 -20.94 16.85
CA VAL A 19 -31.47 -20.70 15.85
C VAL A 19 -30.37 -21.71 16.12
N ALA A 20 -30.22 -22.63 15.17
CA ALA A 20 -29.15 -23.59 15.13
C ALA A 20 -27.80 -22.89 15.33
N ALA A 21 -27.01 -23.39 16.28
CA ALA A 21 -25.63 -23.01 16.48
C ALA A 21 -24.80 -23.49 15.28
N GLY A 22 -24.81 -22.71 14.20
CA GLY A 22 -23.78 -22.76 13.19
C GLY A 22 -22.58 -22.01 13.75
N THR A 23 -21.55 -22.75 14.18
CA THR A 23 -20.24 -22.18 14.47
C THR A 23 -19.64 -21.65 13.19
N LEU A 24 -19.97 -20.40 12.84
CA LEU A 24 -19.14 -19.59 11.95
C LEU A 24 -17.80 -19.45 12.67
N LEU A 25 -16.80 -20.21 12.23
CA LEU A 25 -15.40 -19.90 12.47
C LEU A 25 -15.14 -18.56 11.79
N MET A 26 -15.48 -17.47 12.49
CA MET A 26 -14.90 -16.17 12.22
C MET A 26 -13.41 -16.35 12.46
N ALA A 27 -12.66 -16.63 11.40
CA ALA A 27 -11.22 -16.48 11.44
C ALA A 27 -10.98 -15.02 11.81
N SER A 28 -10.63 -14.78 13.08
CA SER A 28 -10.12 -13.48 13.49
C SER A 28 -9.01 -13.13 12.50
N PRO A 29 -9.04 -11.96 11.85
CA PRO A 29 -7.94 -11.57 10.98
C PRO A 29 -6.67 -11.67 11.82
N ALA A 30 -5.68 -12.40 11.31
CA ALA A 30 -4.35 -12.40 11.90
C ALA A 30 -3.97 -10.92 12.11
N SER A 31 -3.69 -10.53 13.35
CA SER A 31 -3.35 -9.15 13.67
C SER A 31 -2.14 -8.75 12.82
N ALA A 32 -2.35 -7.89 11.83
CA ALA A 32 -1.27 -7.41 10.99
C ALA A 32 -0.29 -6.60 11.85
N ALA A 33 0.96 -7.03 11.90
CA ALA A 33 1.99 -6.34 12.65
C ALA A 33 2.51 -5.15 11.83
N SER A 34 2.59 -3.98 12.46
CA SER A 34 3.25 -2.82 11.86
C SER A 34 4.72 -2.83 12.23
N ASN A 35 5.59 -2.70 11.23
CA ASN A 35 7.03 -2.57 11.38
C ASN A 35 7.50 -1.33 10.62
N THR A 36 8.53 -0.64 11.13
CA THR A 36 9.17 0.48 10.43
C THR A 36 10.62 0.13 10.15
N VAL A 37 11.01 0.20 8.88
CA VAL A 37 12.39 0.03 8.43
C VAL A 37 12.96 1.42 8.15
N GLU A 38 13.85 1.87 9.03
CA GLU A 38 14.63 3.10 8.84
C GLU A 38 15.93 2.76 8.11
N PHE A 39 16.32 3.61 7.15
CA PHE A 39 17.52 3.41 6.33
C PHE A 39 18.05 4.72 5.77
N GLN A 40 19.25 4.70 5.19
CA GLN A 40 19.79 5.86 4.49
C GLN A 40 19.46 5.81 3.00
N GLY A 41 19.04 6.94 2.43
CA GLY A 41 18.98 7.16 1.00
C GLY A 41 20.20 7.91 0.50
N ALA A 42 20.93 7.35 -0.46
CA ALA A 42 21.93 8.06 -1.21
C ALA A 42 21.26 8.82 -2.36
N CYS A 43 21.30 10.14 -2.30
CA CYS A 43 20.59 11.01 -3.23
C CYS A 43 21.55 11.89 -4.05
N GLN A 44 21.23 12.08 -5.33
CA GLN A 44 21.87 13.11 -6.15
C GLN A 44 20.82 14.12 -6.61
N ALA A 45 21.03 15.39 -6.29
CA ALA A 45 20.28 16.49 -6.88
C ALA A 45 21.08 17.09 -8.03
N ARG A 46 20.58 16.96 -9.26
CA ARG A 46 21.24 17.48 -10.48
C ARG A 46 20.92 18.98 -10.65
N ALA A 47 21.42 19.80 -9.73
CA ALA A 47 21.38 21.27 -9.83
C ALA A 47 22.62 21.81 -10.58
N ILE A 48 22.68 23.13 -10.81
CA ILE A 48 23.86 23.83 -11.36
C ILE A 48 25.13 23.44 -10.58
N LEU A 49 25.03 23.39 -9.25
CA LEU A 49 26.00 22.74 -8.40
C LEU A 49 25.39 21.43 -7.92
N THR A 50 25.81 20.32 -8.51
CA THR A 50 25.32 18.99 -8.11
C THR A 50 25.52 18.77 -6.62
N GLN A 51 24.47 18.32 -5.93
CA GLN A 51 24.52 17.99 -4.51
C GLN A 51 24.47 16.48 -4.33
N HIS A 52 25.35 15.97 -3.47
CA HIS A 52 25.44 14.57 -3.07
C HIS A 52 25.03 14.48 -1.60
N MET A 53 23.96 13.73 -1.33
CA MET A 53 23.32 13.71 -0.02
C MET A 53 23.16 12.28 0.48
N SER A 54 23.18 12.13 1.80
CA SER A 54 22.70 10.93 2.48
C SER A 54 21.57 11.39 3.39
N GLN A 55 20.36 10.94 3.10
CA GLN A 55 19.14 11.36 3.77
C GLN A 55 18.63 10.22 4.67
N PRO A 56 18.22 10.48 5.91
CA PRO A 56 17.47 9.50 6.68
C PRO A 56 16.09 9.34 6.03
N LEU A 57 15.77 8.11 5.64
CA LEU A 57 14.52 7.73 5.02
C LEU A 57 13.96 6.51 5.76
N GLY A 58 12.71 6.20 5.54
CA GLY A 58 12.11 5.01 6.13
C GLY A 58 10.82 4.63 5.44
N MET A 59 10.39 3.41 5.72
CA MET A 59 9.13 2.86 5.25
C MET A 59 8.49 2.09 6.41
N SER A 60 7.28 2.46 6.78
CA SER A 60 6.43 1.62 7.61
C SER A 60 5.64 0.65 6.73
N ILE A 61 5.51 -0.58 7.21
CA ILE A 61 4.74 -1.64 6.59
C ILE A 61 3.85 -2.30 7.62
N THR A 62 2.57 -2.49 7.27
CA THR A 62 1.64 -3.32 8.03
C THR A 62 1.21 -4.47 7.14
N ALA A 63 1.49 -5.70 7.56
CA ALA A 63 1.21 -6.91 6.78
C ALA A 63 0.84 -8.08 7.71
N PRO A 64 0.11 -9.10 7.23
CA PRO A 64 -0.07 -10.34 7.97
C PRO A 64 1.25 -11.12 8.04
N ASP A 65 1.45 -11.88 9.12
CA ASP A 65 2.64 -12.75 9.26
C ASP A 65 2.56 -13.96 8.32
N THR A 66 1.34 -14.44 8.05
CA THR A 66 1.09 -15.63 7.23
C THR A 66 -0.13 -15.42 6.32
N ALA A 67 -0.11 -16.09 5.17
CA ALA A 67 -1.25 -16.27 4.27
C ALA A 67 -1.18 -17.68 3.66
N LYS A 68 -2.21 -18.10 2.93
CA LYS A 68 -2.24 -19.40 2.23
C LYS A 68 -2.18 -19.25 0.72
N VAL A 69 -1.72 -20.29 0.04
CA VAL A 69 -1.83 -20.35 -1.42
C VAL A 69 -3.28 -20.12 -1.86
N GLY A 70 -3.46 -19.20 -2.81
CA GLY A 70 -4.77 -18.80 -3.35
C GLY A 70 -5.51 -17.76 -2.52
N GLU A 71 -5.03 -17.41 -1.32
CA GLU A 71 -5.62 -16.37 -0.47
C GLU A 71 -5.27 -14.97 -0.99
N GLU A 72 -6.26 -14.09 -1.02
CA GLU A 72 -6.05 -12.65 -1.17
C GLU A 72 -5.76 -12.02 0.18
N PHE A 73 -4.68 -11.25 0.27
CA PHE A 73 -4.34 -10.50 1.46
C PHE A 73 -3.83 -9.11 1.11
N SER A 74 -3.93 -8.18 2.06
CA SER A 74 -3.45 -6.82 1.90
C SER A 74 -2.23 -6.54 2.77
N TYR A 75 -1.34 -5.68 2.28
CA TYR A 75 -0.31 -5.03 3.07
C TYR A 75 -0.32 -3.53 2.78
N THR A 76 -0.01 -2.73 3.79
CA THR A 76 0.02 -1.27 3.69
C THR A 76 1.46 -0.78 3.80
N LEU A 77 1.89 0.04 2.84
CA LEU A 77 3.20 0.68 2.79
C LEU A 77 3.05 2.19 2.98
N GLN A 78 3.88 2.81 3.82
CA GLN A 78 3.89 4.27 3.96
C GLN A 78 5.32 4.75 4.18
N PRO A 79 5.83 5.69 3.36
CA PRO A 79 7.11 6.35 3.64
C PRO A 79 7.09 6.99 5.04
N THR A 80 8.20 7.13 5.73
CA THR A 80 8.20 7.87 7.02
C THR A 80 8.14 9.39 6.80
N VAL A 81 7.95 10.13 7.89
CA VAL A 81 7.89 11.60 7.83
C VAL A 81 9.17 12.14 7.21
N SER A 82 9.00 12.92 6.15
CA SER A 82 10.09 13.52 5.39
C SER A 82 10.25 15.00 5.71
N SER A 83 11.37 15.58 5.30
CA SER A 83 11.76 16.94 5.64
C SER A 83 12.28 17.70 4.43
N LEU A 84 11.67 18.83 4.12
CA LEU A 84 12.20 19.84 3.19
C LEU A 84 13.07 20.85 3.99
N PRO A 85 14.41 20.78 3.93
CA PRO A 85 15.33 21.59 4.76
C PRO A 85 15.30 23.06 4.37
N ASP A 86 15.49 24.04 5.28
CA ASP A 86 15.45 25.49 4.95
C ASP A 86 16.42 25.88 3.83
N LYS A 87 17.63 25.31 3.89
CA LYS A 87 18.71 25.57 2.95
C LYS A 87 19.41 24.28 2.58
N GLU A 88 19.94 24.26 1.36
CA GLU A 88 20.88 23.24 0.91
C GLU A 88 22.08 23.94 0.28
N SER A 89 23.25 23.77 0.89
CA SER A 89 24.45 24.53 0.55
C SER A 89 24.17 26.04 0.58
N ILE A 90 24.38 26.75 -0.54
CA ILE A 90 24.12 28.19 -0.68
C ILE A 90 22.67 28.53 -1.08
N ALA A 91 21.84 27.52 -1.36
CA ALA A 91 20.50 27.70 -1.89
C ALA A 91 19.44 27.68 -0.78
N THR A 92 18.41 28.52 -0.89
CA THR A 92 17.25 28.47 0.01
C THR A 92 16.15 27.68 -0.68
N THR A 93 15.69 26.57 -0.08
CA THR A 93 14.69 25.73 -0.74
C THR A 93 13.31 26.39 -0.71
N THR A 94 12.55 26.20 -1.78
CA THR A 94 11.23 26.82 -1.94
C THR A 94 10.12 25.79 -1.85
N ASP A 95 10.29 24.64 -2.51
CA ASP A 95 9.30 23.59 -2.59
C ASP A 95 9.89 22.31 -3.19
N ILE A 96 9.13 21.22 -3.05
CA ILE A 96 9.34 19.97 -3.77
C ILE A 96 8.14 19.77 -4.71
N GLN A 97 8.39 19.26 -5.91
CA GLN A 97 7.39 18.90 -6.91
C GLN A 97 7.62 17.46 -7.38
N ARG A 98 6.61 16.85 -8.01
CA ARG A 98 6.72 15.56 -8.71
C ARG A 98 7.29 14.44 -7.83
N LEU A 99 6.89 14.43 -6.55
CA LEU A 99 7.23 13.34 -5.64
C LEU A 99 6.71 12.02 -6.20
N LYS A 100 7.61 11.04 -6.23
CA LYS A 100 7.37 9.69 -6.75
C LYS A 100 8.00 8.68 -5.80
N ILE A 101 7.23 7.65 -5.44
CA ILE A 101 7.74 6.45 -4.76
C ILE A 101 7.34 5.22 -5.58
N ASP A 102 8.31 4.40 -5.95
CA ASP A 102 8.10 3.13 -6.65
C ASP A 102 8.36 1.93 -5.71
N TRP A 103 7.46 0.94 -5.70
CA TRP A 103 7.64 -0.37 -5.07
C TRP A 103 7.58 -1.48 -6.10
N GLU A 104 8.24 -2.60 -5.82
CA GLU A 104 8.05 -3.80 -6.62
C GLU A 104 6.78 -4.52 -6.17
N ILE A 105 6.00 -4.99 -7.13
CA ILE A 105 4.98 -6.00 -6.84
C ILE A 105 5.74 -7.27 -6.43
N PRO A 106 5.50 -7.81 -5.24
CA PRO A 106 6.25 -8.96 -4.76
C PRO A 106 6.14 -10.15 -5.71
N GLU A 107 7.24 -10.88 -5.86
CA GLU A 107 7.20 -12.21 -6.47
C GLU A 107 6.29 -13.16 -5.68
N ASN A 108 5.92 -14.29 -6.28
CA ASN A 108 5.00 -15.27 -5.70
C ASN A 108 3.59 -14.71 -5.41
N THR A 109 3.22 -13.62 -6.09
CA THR A 109 1.89 -13.02 -5.99
C THR A 109 1.29 -12.67 -7.35
N GLU A 110 -0.03 -12.64 -7.39
CA GLU A 110 -0.81 -12.00 -8.45
C GLU A 110 -1.39 -10.69 -7.90
N PHE A 111 -1.17 -9.58 -8.62
CA PHE A 111 -1.65 -8.27 -8.21
C PHE A 111 -3.17 -8.14 -8.42
N VAL A 112 -3.90 -7.80 -7.36
CA VAL A 112 -5.35 -7.59 -7.39
C VAL A 112 -5.67 -6.10 -7.48
N GLY A 113 -5.04 -5.27 -6.64
CA GLY A 113 -5.29 -3.84 -6.63
C GLY A 113 -4.40 -3.07 -5.66
N ALA A 114 -4.40 -1.75 -5.78
CA ALA A 114 -3.77 -0.86 -4.82
C ALA A 114 -4.59 0.43 -4.69
N THR A 115 -4.65 0.98 -3.49
CA THR A 115 -5.35 2.23 -3.21
C THR A 115 -4.55 3.12 -2.27
N VAL A 116 -4.71 4.43 -2.42
CA VAL A 116 -4.17 5.41 -1.46
C VAL A 116 -5.08 5.44 -0.24
N VAL A 117 -4.51 5.22 0.95
CA VAL A 117 -5.27 5.22 2.21
C VAL A 117 -5.59 6.66 2.62
N ALA A 118 -6.87 7.00 2.66
CA ALA A 118 -7.33 8.35 2.99
C ALA A 118 -6.89 8.80 4.40
N GLY A 119 -6.54 10.08 4.55
CA GLY A 119 -6.19 10.68 5.84
C GLY A 119 -4.79 10.36 6.36
N THR A 120 -3.95 9.66 5.59
CA THR A 120 -2.59 9.28 6.00
C THR A 120 -1.50 10.24 5.53
N SER A 121 -1.81 11.15 4.59
CA SER A 121 -0.89 12.19 4.13
C SER A 121 -1.06 13.51 4.89
N LYS A 122 0.00 14.32 4.92
CA LYS A 122 -0.03 15.68 5.48
C LYS A 122 1.01 16.57 4.83
N GLY A 123 0.68 17.86 4.68
CA GLY A 123 1.60 18.86 4.13
C GLY A 123 1.82 18.75 2.62
N LEU A 124 0.88 18.12 1.89
CA LEU A 124 0.94 17.98 0.44
C LEU A 124 0.01 18.97 -0.26
N VAL A 125 0.45 19.48 -1.40
CA VAL A 125 -0.33 20.31 -2.35
C VAL A 125 -0.12 19.79 -3.77
N GLY A 126 -0.70 20.47 -4.76
CA GLY A 126 -0.59 20.07 -6.18
C GLY A 126 -1.59 19.01 -6.57
N VAL A 127 -1.17 18.05 -7.40
CA VAL A 127 -2.01 16.94 -7.85
C VAL A 127 -2.17 15.93 -6.72
N ALA A 128 -3.41 15.49 -6.48
CA ALA A 128 -3.71 14.50 -5.45
C ALA A 128 -2.89 13.21 -5.68
N PRO A 129 -2.33 12.61 -4.61
CA PRO A 129 -1.62 11.35 -4.73
C PRO A 129 -2.51 10.24 -5.29
N SER A 130 -1.93 9.43 -6.16
CA SER A 130 -2.54 8.27 -6.80
C SER A 130 -1.53 7.13 -6.88
N VAL A 131 -2.01 5.89 -6.86
CA VAL A 131 -1.19 4.71 -7.08
C VAL A 131 -1.58 4.06 -8.40
N ILE A 132 -0.60 3.76 -9.25
CA ILE A 132 -0.82 3.06 -10.52
C ILE A 132 0.21 1.95 -10.71
N ARG A 133 -0.15 0.94 -11.51
CA ARG A 133 0.76 -0.12 -11.95
C ARG A 133 1.47 0.32 -13.23
N VAL A 134 2.80 0.23 -13.24
CA VAL A 134 3.64 0.65 -14.37
C VAL A 134 4.67 -0.42 -14.72
N ASN A 135 5.14 -0.40 -15.96
CA ASN A 135 6.29 -1.19 -16.39
C ASN A 135 7.63 -0.47 -16.10
N GLU A 136 8.73 -1.08 -16.50
CA GLU A 136 10.08 -0.55 -16.25
C GLU A 136 10.32 0.84 -16.84
N ALA A 137 9.64 1.19 -17.94
CA ALA A 137 9.71 2.52 -18.56
C ALA A 137 8.87 3.59 -17.83
N GLY A 138 8.08 3.20 -16.81
CA GLY A 138 7.18 4.08 -16.08
C GLY A 138 5.85 4.33 -16.81
N GLU A 139 5.55 3.55 -17.84
CA GLU A 139 4.27 3.59 -18.56
C GLU A 139 3.21 2.77 -17.81
N PRO A 140 1.95 3.24 -17.72
CA PRO A 140 0.85 2.45 -17.18
C PRO A 140 0.72 1.12 -17.92
N ASP A 141 0.77 0.02 -17.17
CA ASP A 141 0.80 -1.32 -17.75
C ASP A 141 0.16 -2.33 -16.80
N ALA A 142 -0.86 -3.05 -17.30
CA ALA A 142 -1.55 -4.09 -16.55
C ALA A 142 -0.65 -5.31 -16.26
N ALA A 143 0.45 -5.50 -17.00
CA ALA A 143 1.46 -6.52 -16.75
C ALA A 143 2.70 -5.97 -16.03
N GLY A 144 2.72 -4.68 -15.70
CA GLY A 144 3.86 -4.03 -15.06
C GLY A 144 4.26 -4.68 -13.74
N THR A 145 5.51 -4.56 -13.34
CA THR A 145 6.02 -5.16 -12.08
C THR A 145 6.17 -4.13 -10.97
N ILE A 146 5.80 -2.88 -11.22
CA ILE A 146 6.05 -1.74 -10.33
C ILE A 146 4.73 -1.08 -9.95
N LEU A 147 4.57 -0.76 -8.67
CA LEU A 147 3.55 0.14 -8.18
C LEU A 147 4.17 1.51 -7.93
N ARG A 148 3.53 2.55 -8.47
CA ARG A 148 4.00 3.93 -8.38
C ARG A 148 3.00 4.79 -7.64
N LEU A 149 3.43 5.38 -6.52
CA LEU A 149 2.76 6.52 -5.90
C LEU A 149 3.28 7.81 -6.53
N SER A 150 2.39 8.58 -7.14
CA SER A 150 2.69 9.90 -7.74
C SER A 150 1.41 10.72 -7.94
N GLY A 151 1.51 11.94 -8.45
CA GLY A 151 0.36 12.74 -8.87
C GLY A 151 0.23 12.70 -10.38
N ASP A 152 -0.80 12.03 -10.90
CA ASP A 152 -1.08 11.91 -12.35
C ASP A 152 0.11 11.37 -13.18
N ASN A 153 0.95 10.52 -12.60
CA ASN A 153 2.21 10.00 -13.18
C ASN A 153 3.18 11.11 -13.66
N GLU A 154 3.08 12.32 -13.09
CA GLU A 154 4.04 13.39 -13.31
C GLU A 154 5.27 13.19 -12.43
N THR A 155 6.37 12.76 -13.04
CA THR A 155 7.60 12.33 -12.34
C THR A 155 8.82 13.12 -12.78
N VAL A 156 9.90 12.98 -12.01
CA VAL A 156 11.24 13.36 -12.45
C VAL A 156 11.92 12.16 -13.09
N GLY A 157 11.94 12.14 -14.43
CA GLY A 157 12.40 11.00 -15.23
C GLY A 157 11.43 9.81 -15.18
N ASN A 158 11.72 8.78 -15.99
CA ASN A 158 11.01 7.49 -16.03
C ASN A 158 9.47 7.58 -16.06
N GLY A 159 8.89 7.93 -17.21
CA GLY A 159 7.44 7.89 -17.44
C GLY A 159 6.97 8.86 -18.52
N PRO A 160 5.71 8.73 -19.00
CA PRO A 160 5.18 9.48 -20.14
C PRO A 160 5.02 10.98 -19.88
N LYS A 161 4.80 11.37 -18.62
CA LYS A 161 4.66 12.77 -18.18
C LYS A 161 5.88 13.26 -17.40
N SER A 162 7.02 12.61 -17.61
CA SER A 162 8.25 12.98 -16.92
C SER A 162 8.80 14.33 -17.43
N SER A 163 9.36 15.12 -16.53
CA SER A 163 10.26 16.22 -16.90
C SER A 163 11.19 16.57 -15.74
N LEU A 164 12.36 17.10 -16.09
CA LEU A 164 13.43 17.39 -15.14
C LEU A 164 13.37 18.83 -14.58
N ASN A 165 12.45 19.66 -15.08
CA ASN A 165 12.46 21.11 -14.82
C ASN A 165 11.08 21.78 -14.77
N THR A 166 10.00 21.05 -15.04
CA THR A 166 8.63 21.58 -14.98
C THR A 166 8.00 21.20 -13.63
N PRO A 167 7.41 22.14 -12.87
CA PRO A 167 6.61 21.82 -11.69
C PRO A 167 5.39 20.95 -12.03
N GLY A 168 4.86 20.22 -11.05
CA GLY A 168 3.74 19.31 -11.23
C GLY A 168 3.67 18.21 -10.17
N GLY A 169 2.74 17.28 -10.33
CA GLY A 169 2.57 16.09 -9.51
C GLY A 169 2.24 16.41 -8.05
N ILE A 170 2.63 15.49 -7.16
CA ILE A 170 2.56 15.71 -5.72
C ILE A 170 3.62 16.75 -5.34
N ALA A 171 3.22 17.77 -4.61
CA ALA A 171 4.09 18.88 -4.23
C ALA A 171 4.05 19.16 -2.72
N VAL A 172 5.09 19.83 -2.23
CA VAL A 172 5.25 20.30 -0.85
C VAL A 172 5.76 21.72 -0.88
N GLU A 173 5.03 22.66 -0.29
CA GLU A 173 5.46 24.05 -0.14
C GLU A 173 6.29 24.24 1.13
N LYS A 174 7.22 25.20 1.11
CA LYS A 174 7.98 25.61 2.30
C LYS A 174 7.08 26.36 3.28
N THR A 175 6.67 25.71 4.37
CA THR A 175 5.88 26.32 5.46
C THR A 175 6.71 26.61 6.72
N LYS A 176 7.87 25.95 6.85
CA LYS A 176 8.73 25.95 8.05
C LYS A 176 8.04 25.40 9.31
N THR A 177 7.10 24.46 9.12
CA THR A 177 6.35 23.84 10.22
C THR A 177 6.60 22.34 10.33
N ASP A 178 6.41 21.82 11.55
CA ASP A 178 6.39 20.39 11.84
C ASP A 178 5.04 19.75 11.43
N MET A 179 4.88 18.47 11.80
CA MET A 179 3.67 17.72 11.52
C MET A 179 2.46 18.20 12.32
N ASP A 180 2.61 19.04 13.35
CA ASP A 180 1.50 19.61 14.13
C ASP A 180 1.20 21.07 13.76
N GLY A 181 1.98 21.65 12.83
CA GLY A 181 1.85 23.03 12.39
C GLY A 181 2.66 24.03 13.22
N ASN A 182 3.50 23.56 14.15
CA ASN A 182 4.37 24.44 14.92
C ASN A 182 5.63 24.79 14.12
N PRO A 183 6.22 25.99 14.30
CA PRO A 183 7.48 26.34 13.67
C PRO A 183 8.61 25.37 14.02
N THR A 184 9.37 24.93 13.02
CA THR A 184 10.59 24.13 13.24
C THR A 184 11.78 25.01 13.60
N ALA A 185 12.64 24.52 14.49
CA ALA A 185 13.82 25.27 14.93
C ALA A 185 14.86 25.48 13.82
N ASP A 186 14.94 24.55 12.86
CA ASP A 186 15.86 24.57 11.73
C ASP A 186 15.25 25.17 10.45
N GLY A 187 13.99 25.65 10.51
CA GLY A 187 13.24 26.16 9.36
C GLY A 187 12.86 25.09 8.32
N SER A 188 13.00 23.80 8.65
CA SER A 188 12.54 22.72 7.79
C SER A 188 11.01 22.64 7.73
N THR A 189 10.47 22.07 6.66
CA THR A 189 9.05 21.72 6.56
C THR A 189 8.91 20.21 6.62
N LYS A 190 8.14 19.71 7.59
CA LYS A 190 7.83 18.28 7.69
C LYS A 190 6.58 17.97 6.88
N PHE A 191 6.61 16.84 6.18
CA PHE A 191 5.48 16.36 5.38
C PHE A 191 5.46 14.84 5.38
N GLN A 192 4.31 14.28 5.01
CA GLN A 192 4.07 12.86 4.99
C GLN A 192 3.33 12.47 3.71
N LEU A 193 3.96 11.60 2.92
CA LEU A 193 3.27 10.94 1.80
C LEU A 193 2.24 9.94 2.35
N PRO A 194 1.13 9.70 1.62
CA PRO A 194 0.10 8.80 2.10
C PRO A 194 0.60 7.35 2.13
N ALA A 195 -0.07 6.55 2.94
CA ALA A 195 0.02 5.11 2.87
C ALA A 195 -0.67 4.59 1.61
N VAL A 196 -0.19 3.46 1.11
CA VAL A 196 -0.76 2.71 -0.01
C VAL A 196 -1.08 1.31 0.50
N GLU A 197 -2.36 0.94 0.45
CA GLU A 197 -2.79 -0.44 0.67
C GLU A 197 -2.71 -1.19 -0.66
N VAL A 198 -2.03 -2.34 -0.65
CA VAL A 198 -1.85 -3.20 -1.80
C VAL A 198 -2.48 -4.55 -1.50
N THR A 199 -3.35 -5.02 -2.38
CA THR A 199 -3.98 -6.34 -2.31
C THR A 199 -3.40 -7.25 -3.38
N VAL A 200 -2.99 -8.43 -2.95
CA VAL A 200 -2.39 -9.45 -3.80
C VAL A 200 -2.95 -10.83 -3.44
N LYS A 201 -2.85 -11.77 -4.39
CA LYS A 201 -3.18 -13.18 -4.20
C LYS A 201 -1.90 -14.01 -4.16
N ALA A 202 -1.74 -14.86 -3.15
CA ALA A 202 -0.57 -15.73 -3.06
C ALA A 202 -0.63 -16.87 -4.09
N LEU A 203 0.48 -17.15 -4.78
CA LEU A 203 0.51 -18.12 -5.88
C LEU A 203 1.02 -19.52 -5.48
N ALA A 204 2.04 -19.59 -4.63
CA ALA A 204 2.66 -20.84 -4.20
C ALA A 204 3.18 -20.76 -2.76
N GLU A 205 3.44 -21.92 -2.15
CA GLU A 205 4.09 -21.98 -0.84
C GLU A 205 5.47 -21.31 -0.89
N GLY A 206 5.86 -20.65 0.20
CA GLY A 206 7.11 -19.91 0.27
C GLY A 206 6.96 -18.59 1.02
N VAL A 207 7.49 -17.52 0.45
CA VAL A 207 7.44 -16.18 1.07
C VAL A 207 7.00 -15.13 0.07
N VAL A 208 6.42 -14.05 0.60
CA VAL A 208 6.15 -12.80 -0.10
C VAL A 208 6.87 -11.68 0.63
N THR A 209 7.64 -10.87 -0.11
CA THR A 209 8.53 -9.84 0.46
C THR A 209 8.33 -8.48 -0.23
N PRO A 210 7.41 -7.64 0.27
CA PRO A 210 7.27 -6.28 -0.21
C PRO A 210 8.57 -5.48 -0.01
N LYS A 211 8.95 -4.71 -1.04
CA LYS A 211 10.17 -3.90 -1.05
C LYS A 211 10.02 -2.71 -1.99
N VAL A 212 10.87 -1.70 -1.81
CA VAL A 212 10.97 -0.60 -2.77
C VAL A 212 11.61 -1.08 -4.08
N ARG A 213 11.43 -0.32 -5.17
CA ARG A 213 12.02 -0.64 -6.47
C ARG A 213 13.55 -0.57 -6.44
N VAL A 214 14.21 -1.69 -6.67
CA VAL A 214 15.68 -1.79 -6.74
C VAL A 214 16.17 -2.67 -7.88
N SER A 215 15.28 -3.32 -8.63
CA SER A 215 15.66 -4.16 -9.76
C SER A 215 16.31 -3.36 -10.90
N GLY A 216 17.33 -3.96 -11.53
CA GLY A 216 18.06 -3.36 -12.64
C GLY A 216 18.68 -2.00 -12.29
N ASP A 217 18.47 -1.02 -13.17
CA ASP A 217 19.03 0.32 -12.99
C ASP A 217 18.48 1.08 -11.78
N ALA A 218 17.37 0.62 -11.18
CA ALA A 218 16.79 1.28 -10.01
C ALA A 218 17.69 1.20 -8.77
N ALA A 219 18.58 0.20 -8.69
CA ALA A 219 19.62 0.11 -7.66
C ALA A 219 20.83 1.02 -7.92
N ASN A 220 20.98 1.60 -9.11
CA ASN A 220 22.13 2.45 -9.41
C ASN A 220 21.99 3.82 -8.73
N TYR A 221 23.12 4.41 -8.34
CA TYR A 221 23.13 5.78 -7.85
C TYR A 221 22.76 6.74 -8.99
N ASN A 222 21.87 7.70 -8.71
CA ASN A 222 21.45 8.75 -9.65
C ASN A 222 20.76 8.21 -10.92
N SER A 223 19.91 7.19 -10.77
CA SER A 223 19.11 6.67 -11.87
C SER A 223 17.72 7.29 -11.90
N GLU A 224 17.18 7.52 -13.09
CA GLU A 224 15.80 7.99 -13.26
C GLU A 224 14.77 6.93 -12.85
N THR A 225 15.18 5.67 -12.79
CA THR A 225 14.37 4.53 -12.31
C THR A 225 14.44 4.35 -10.79
N ASN A 226 15.21 5.17 -10.07
CA ASN A 226 15.30 5.11 -8.61
C ASN A 226 13.91 5.17 -7.96
N TYR A 227 13.74 4.49 -6.83
CA TYR A 227 12.44 4.35 -6.19
C TYR A 227 11.85 5.69 -5.74
N ASP A 228 12.68 6.57 -5.17
CA ASP A 228 12.32 7.89 -4.69
C ASP A 228 12.93 8.95 -5.62
N THR A 229 12.07 9.69 -6.33
CA THR A 229 12.48 10.82 -7.16
C THR A 229 11.55 12.01 -6.96
N PHE A 230 12.12 13.21 -7.09
CA PHE A 230 11.39 14.46 -6.95
C PHE A 230 12.15 15.62 -7.57
N LEU A 231 11.45 16.71 -7.86
CA LEU A 231 12.03 17.97 -8.30
C LEU A 231 12.14 18.91 -7.10
N ALA A 232 13.32 18.99 -6.51
CA ALA A 232 13.61 20.02 -5.53
C ALA A 232 13.81 21.36 -6.24
N ARG A 233 13.20 22.42 -5.70
CA ARG A 233 13.38 23.78 -6.20
C ARG A 233 13.93 24.66 -5.09
N ALA A 234 14.90 25.49 -5.44
CA ALA A 234 15.56 26.39 -4.50
C ALA A 234 15.98 27.71 -5.17
N PHE A 235 16.02 28.80 -4.42
CA PHE A 235 16.56 30.08 -4.89
C PHE A 235 18.06 30.16 -4.60
N ALA A 236 18.85 30.37 -5.64
CA ALA A 236 20.29 30.60 -5.54
C ALA A 236 20.77 31.46 -6.71
N LEU A 237 21.83 32.24 -6.52
CA LEU A 237 22.44 33.06 -7.57
C LEU A 237 21.43 33.97 -8.30
N GLY A 238 20.47 34.54 -7.55
CA GLY A 238 19.47 35.48 -8.09
C GLY A 238 18.36 34.85 -8.93
N SER A 239 18.24 33.52 -8.98
CA SER A 239 17.21 32.83 -9.77
C SER A 239 16.73 31.53 -9.12
N GLN A 240 15.55 31.07 -9.56
CA GLN A 240 15.02 29.77 -9.18
C GLN A 240 15.82 28.66 -9.87
N GLN A 241 16.32 27.71 -9.08
CA GLN A 241 17.02 26.53 -9.52
C GLN A 241 16.11 25.32 -9.49
N ASN A 242 16.24 24.48 -10.52
CA ASN A 242 15.65 23.16 -10.58
C ASN A 242 16.72 22.12 -10.26
N ALA A 243 16.41 21.22 -9.34
CA ALA A 243 17.30 20.18 -8.87
C ALA A 243 16.55 18.84 -8.88
N PRO A 244 16.36 18.22 -10.07
CA PRO A 244 15.81 16.87 -10.16
C PRO A 244 16.69 15.93 -9.34
N THR A 245 16.05 15.23 -8.41
CA THR A 245 16.70 14.45 -7.35
C THR A 245 16.30 12.99 -7.46
N PHE A 246 17.30 12.13 -7.32
CA PHE A 246 17.18 10.68 -7.48
C PHE A 246 17.83 10.00 -6.28
N CYS A 247 17.05 9.19 -5.55
CA CYS A 247 17.47 8.57 -4.29
C CYS A 247 17.40 7.04 -4.39
N THR A 248 18.47 6.37 -3.99
CA THR A 248 18.55 4.89 -3.92
C THR A 248 18.84 4.47 -2.48
N PRO A 249 18.32 3.32 -1.98
CA PRO A 249 18.55 2.86 -0.62
C PRO A 249 19.98 2.32 -0.47
N LYS A 250 20.95 3.22 -0.33
CA LYS A 250 22.37 2.93 -0.14
C LYS A 250 22.97 3.86 0.89
N ASP A 251 23.99 3.36 1.57
CA ASP A 251 24.73 4.16 2.54
C ASP A 251 25.75 5.09 1.85
N GLY A 252 25.97 6.25 2.47
CA GLY A 252 26.89 7.26 1.97
C GLY A 252 26.26 8.29 1.03
N LYS A 253 27.04 9.32 0.67
CA LYS A 253 26.55 10.46 -0.14
C LYS A 253 26.68 10.24 -1.65
N ARG A 254 27.64 9.43 -2.06
CA ARG A 254 27.97 9.12 -3.46
C ARG A 254 28.52 7.69 -3.57
N PRO A 255 27.69 6.68 -3.26
CA PRO A 255 28.10 5.28 -3.36
C PRO A 255 28.41 4.93 -4.81
N ALA A 256 29.33 3.98 -5.01
CA ALA A 256 29.52 3.35 -6.30
C ALA A 256 28.34 2.39 -6.60
N ASN A 257 28.14 2.05 -7.88
CA ASN A 257 26.98 1.25 -8.28
C ASN A 257 27.08 -0.22 -7.82
N ASP A 258 28.29 -0.72 -7.60
CA ASP A 258 28.58 -2.06 -7.07
C ASP A 258 28.36 -2.20 -5.56
N VAL A 259 28.20 -1.09 -4.83
CA VAL A 259 27.80 -1.11 -3.42
C VAL A 259 26.38 -1.69 -3.33
N PRO A 260 26.12 -2.74 -2.52
CA PRO A 260 24.77 -3.29 -2.38
C PRO A 260 23.76 -2.27 -1.83
N VAL A 261 22.47 -2.48 -2.11
CA VAL A 261 21.41 -1.74 -1.43
C VAL A 261 21.33 -2.11 0.06
N ASN A 262 21.09 -1.12 0.91
CA ASN A 262 20.94 -1.30 2.35
C ASN A 262 19.54 -1.81 2.72
N ALA A 263 19.20 -1.83 4.01
CA ALA A 263 17.93 -2.37 4.52
C ALA A 263 16.68 -1.84 3.81
N GLY A 264 16.68 -0.59 3.33
CA GLY A 264 15.54 -0.02 2.61
C GLY A 264 15.27 -0.65 1.25
N GLY A 265 16.29 -1.25 0.62
CA GLY A 265 16.18 -1.99 -0.63
C GLY A 265 15.94 -3.48 -0.46
N GLN A 266 15.86 -3.97 0.78
CA GLN A 266 15.59 -5.36 1.10
C GLN A 266 14.10 -5.56 1.43
N ALA A 267 13.72 -6.77 1.84
CA ALA A 267 12.37 -7.08 2.30
C ALA A 267 11.97 -6.20 3.48
N LEU A 268 10.88 -5.44 3.33
CA LEU A 268 10.32 -4.59 4.38
C LEU A 268 9.52 -5.42 5.39
N ALA A 269 8.87 -6.48 4.92
CA ALA A 269 8.26 -7.53 5.72
C ALA A 269 8.45 -8.88 5.02
N THR A 270 8.27 -9.96 5.78
CA THR A 270 8.21 -11.32 5.24
C THR A 270 6.87 -11.94 5.61
N ILE A 271 6.02 -12.18 4.62
CA ILE A 271 4.78 -12.95 4.81
C ILE A 271 5.06 -14.39 4.42
N THR A 272 4.81 -15.33 5.33
CA THR A 272 4.97 -16.77 5.05
C THR A 272 3.72 -17.31 4.37
N ILE A 273 3.88 -17.97 3.21
CA ILE A 273 2.79 -18.59 2.48
C ILE A 273 2.75 -20.08 2.78
N GLY A 274 1.73 -20.51 3.51
CA GLY A 274 1.46 -21.90 3.82
C GLY A 274 0.59 -22.59 2.76
N ALA A 275 0.45 -23.91 2.90
CA ALA A 275 -0.41 -24.72 2.04
C ALA A 275 -1.84 -24.15 1.94
N GLY A 276 -2.39 -24.19 0.72
CA GLY A 276 -3.81 -23.94 0.50
C GLY A 276 -4.67 -24.97 1.24
N GLY A 277 -5.92 -24.60 1.58
CA GLY A 277 -6.89 -25.61 2.01
C GLY A 277 -7.21 -26.60 0.88
N PRO A 278 -7.73 -27.80 1.18
CA PRO A 278 -8.29 -28.65 0.15
C PRO A 278 -9.35 -27.85 -0.63
N VAL A 279 -9.24 -27.81 -1.95
CA VAL A 279 -10.44 -27.61 -2.75
C VAL A 279 -11.32 -28.80 -2.43
N ASP A 280 -12.47 -28.59 -1.79
CA ASP A 280 -13.44 -29.67 -1.64
C ASP A 280 -13.63 -30.26 -3.03
N PRO A 281 -13.34 -31.56 -3.23
CA PRO A 281 -13.79 -32.23 -4.44
C PRO A 281 -15.29 -31.96 -4.50
N VAL A 282 -15.75 -31.39 -5.61
CA VAL A 282 -17.18 -31.41 -5.93
C VAL A 282 -17.57 -32.88 -5.79
N ASP A 283 -18.36 -33.20 -4.77
CA ASP A 283 -18.88 -34.55 -4.59
C ASP A 283 -19.41 -35.00 -5.95
N PRO A 284 -18.95 -36.15 -6.48
CA PRO A 284 -19.53 -36.70 -7.68
C PRO A 284 -21.04 -36.75 -7.44
N VAL A 285 -21.81 -36.03 -8.26
CA VAL A 285 -23.26 -36.19 -8.27
C VAL A 285 -23.49 -37.65 -8.56
N ASP A 286 -23.92 -38.40 -7.54
CA ASP A 286 -24.29 -39.80 -7.69
C ASP A 286 -25.26 -39.89 -8.89
N PRO A 287 -25.06 -40.86 -9.81
CA PRO A 287 -26.02 -41.07 -10.88
C PRO A 287 -27.39 -41.32 -10.25
N VAL A 288 -28.36 -40.48 -10.61
CA VAL A 288 -29.77 -40.69 -10.26
C VAL A 288 -30.17 -42.08 -10.79
N ASP A 289 -30.35 -43.03 -9.86
CA ASP A 289 -30.97 -44.32 -10.14
C ASP A 289 -32.42 -44.07 -10.58
N PRO A 290 -32.84 -44.47 -11.80
CA PRO A 290 -34.24 -44.47 -12.18
C PRO A 290 -34.93 -45.68 -11.54
N GLY A 291 -35.06 -45.61 -10.21
CA GLY A 291 -35.73 -46.61 -9.38
C GLY A 291 -37.22 -46.66 -9.67
N ALA A 292 -37.64 -47.81 -10.20
CA ALA A 292 -38.98 -48.17 -10.62
C ALA A 292 -40.10 -47.75 -9.66
N GLY A 293 -41.15 -47.16 -10.23
CA GLY A 293 -42.44 -47.02 -9.58
C GLY A 293 -43.05 -48.38 -9.25
N SER A 294 -43.23 -48.62 -7.96
CA SER A 294 -44.12 -49.65 -7.43
C SER A 294 -45.02 -48.94 -6.42
N VAL A 295 -46.21 -48.55 -6.89
CA VAL A 295 -47.34 -48.14 -6.05
C VAL A 295 -47.83 -49.36 -5.28
N ASP A 296 -47.59 -49.39 -3.97
CA ASP A 296 -48.28 -50.32 -3.07
C ASP A 296 -49.53 -49.62 -2.49
N LEU A 297 -50.69 -50.20 -2.79
CA LEU A 297 -52.00 -49.76 -2.35
C LEU A 297 -52.28 -50.35 -0.96
N GLY A 298 -52.62 -49.47 -0.03
CA GLY A 298 -52.71 -49.80 1.39
C GLY A 298 -53.66 -50.94 1.77
N SER A 299 -53.39 -51.51 2.95
CA SER A 299 -54.35 -52.25 3.76
C SER A 299 -54.36 -51.66 5.17
N LEU A 300 -55.37 -50.83 5.41
CA LEU A 300 -55.88 -50.47 6.72
C LEU A 300 -56.49 -51.71 7.39
N GLY A 301 -56.13 -51.99 8.64
CA GLY A 301 -56.92 -52.90 9.47
C GLY A 301 -56.15 -53.53 10.62
N SER A 302 -56.22 -52.90 11.80
CA SER A 302 -56.57 -53.54 13.08
C SER A 302 -55.96 -52.79 14.26
N LEU A 303 -56.65 -51.75 14.74
CA LEU A 303 -56.41 -51.12 16.04
C LEU A 303 -57.76 -50.73 16.64
N PHE A 304 -58.48 -51.70 17.21
CA PHE A 304 -59.46 -51.49 18.30
C PHE A 304 -59.69 -52.82 19.05
N GLN A 305 -59.12 -52.90 20.26
CA GLN A 305 -59.65 -53.70 21.36
C GLN A 305 -59.60 -52.82 22.62
N SER A 306 -60.71 -52.86 23.36
CA SER A 306 -61.12 -52.11 24.57
C SER A 306 -61.41 -50.62 24.42
#